data_AF-A0A2H1VIF0-F1
#
_entry.id   AF-A0A2H1VIF0-F1
#
_cell.length_a   1.000
_cell.length_b   1.000
_cell.length_c   1.000
_cell.angle_alpha   90.00
_cell.angle_beta   90.00
_cell.angle_gamma   90.00
#
_symmetry.space_group_name_H-M   'P 1'
#
loop_
_entity.id
_entity.type
_entity.pdbx_description
1 polymer ?
#
loop_
_entity_poly.entity_id
_entity_poly.type
_entity_poly.pdbx_seq_one_letter_code
_entity_poly.pdbx_strand_id
1 'polypeptide(L)'
;MKHARRITLWYAITAAHEHLKHQRRYKCVAGFLGVRNLRVVVRKSEIRKIGKRRIGPPYLKMGFLEDRDLSGVPSIPEFYRGKTVFITGASGFMGKVLVEKLLYSCPDLDRIYILLRNKKGVKSEDRLAQILAAPLFDRLRKERPGFESQVFVIAGDVMELGLGISEEDRALIVNRVNIVYHVAASVRFDDPLEYAIRMNLRGTKEMVELAADIRNLNVFVHVSTSYANTNRETLEEIVYPPHADWRETLHICETTDSHTLKVLTPKFLGELPNTYTFSKQLAENVVAEYKGILPVVIIRPSIVISSVEEPVPGWIENFNGPAALLAACGKGILRSMYTDPDLIADYMPVDISIKSFIVASWLRGTKELSPNDDLPIYNCCAGKLNTITMGQMIAMGRQIYPSVPVNDMLWTPGGDLTKSKTLHYIKVILLHLLPAIFVDTILWLAGRKPMLVKVQRRIYIANLALQYYITKQWTFDNTNLVLMRTKIKDEDRKHFYYEMENIDQYKYFVNAVKGGKKYLLKEKDEDMPKAMAHYKRMVVVDIIVQIVFYSALLWWFLHLNCIQNLISQIYHES
;
A
#
# COMPACT_ATOMS: atom_id res chain seq x y z
N MET A 1 -3.45 -13.54 48.11
CA MET A 1 -3.35 -12.26 47.35
C MET A 1 -2.02 -11.48 47.47
N LYS A 2 -0.91 -12.07 47.95
CA LYS A 2 0.44 -11.45 47.89
C LYS A 2 1.48 -12.23 47.05
N HIS A 3 1.12 -13.39 46.48
CA HIS A 3 2.01 -14.17 45.59
C HIS A 3 1.75 -13.94 44.09
N ALA A 4 0.53 -13.57 43.68
CA ALA A 4 0.20 -13.31 42.27
C ALA A 4 0.80 -12.00 41.71
N ARG A 5 1.22 -11.04 42.55
CA ARG A 5 1.83 -9.77 42.12
C ARG A 5 3.35 -9.84 41.89
N ARG A 6 4.03 -10.88 42.39
CA ARG A 6 5.49 -11.05 42.18
C ARG A 6 5.81 -11.76 40.84
N ILE A 7 4.92 -12.60 40.34
CA ILE A 7 5.10 -13.31 39.06
C ILE A 7 4.91 -12.36 37.87
N THR A 8 3.97 -11.41 37.94
CA THR A 8 3.73 -10.42 36.87
C THR A 8 4.86 -9.39 36.74
N LEU A 9 5.51 -9.03 37.85
CA LEU A 9 6.66 -8.13 37.85
C LEU A 9 7.92 -8.82 37.29
N TRP A 10 8.09 -10.11 37.56
CA TRP A 10 9.22 -10.88 37.03
C TRP A 10 9.11 -11.08 35.51
N TYR A 11 7.92 -11.41 34.98
CA TYR A 11 7.67 -11.49 33.53
C TYR A 11 7.84 -10.14 32.81
N ALA A 12 7.46 -9.03 33.45
CA ALA A 12 7.68 -7.70 32.88
C ALA A 12 9.18 -7.31 32.87
N ILE A 13 9.95 -7.77 33.86
CA ILE A 13 11.40 -7.54 33.92
C ILE A 13 12.15 -8.45 32.94
N THR A 14 11.76 -9.72 32.74
CA THR A 14 12.38 -10.59 31.72
C THR A 14 12.03 -10.17 30.30
N ALA A 15 10.78 -9.72 30.03
CA ALA A 15 10.41 -9.16 28.73
C ALA A 15 11.17 -7.85 28.42
N ALA A 16 11.41 -7.00 29.42
CA ALA A 16 12.26 -5.82 29.27
C ALA A 16 13.75 -6.20 29.09
N HIS A 17 14.23 -7.27 29.72
CA HIS A 17 15.62 -7.71 29.63
C HIS A 17 15.95 -8.40 28.29
N GLU A 18 15.01 -9.14 27.69
CA GLU A 18 15.18 -9.69 26.33
C GLU A 18 15.13 -8.60 25.26
N HIS A 19 14.27 -7.59 25.42
CA HIS A 19 14.21 -6.45 24.49
C HIS A 19 15.45 -5.54 24.59
N LEU A 20 16.12 -5.48 25.75
CA LEU A 20 17.35 -4.72 25.99
C LEU A 20 18.65 -5.47 25.59
N LYS A 21 18.61 -6.79 25.37
CA LYS A 21 19.78 -7.55 24.89
C LYS A 21 20.16 -7.23 23.44
N HIS A 22 19.24 -6.70 22.64
CA HIS A 22 19.52 -6.30 21.25
C HIS A 22 20.12 -4.89 21.07
N GLN A 23 20.37 -4.14 22.15
CA GLN A 23 20.93 -2.78 22.07
C GLN A 23 22.28 -2.58 22.79
N ARG A 24 23.00 -3.64 23.14
CA ARG A 24 24.37 -3.52 23.69
C ARG A 24 25.44 -3.26 22.62
N ARG A 25 25.36 -2.10 21.97
CA ARG A 25 26.54 -1.33 21.54
C ARG A 25 26.10 0.12 21.50
N TYR A 26 26.49 0.87 22.53
CA TYR A 26 26.74 2.33 22.64
C TYR A 26 26.54 2.69 24.12
N LYS A 27 27.64 2.67 24.89
CA LYS A 27 27.74 3.25 26.24
C LYS A 27 28.34 4.66 26.11
N CYS A 28 28.06 5.48 27.12
CA CYS A 28 28.50 6.86 27.41
C CYS A 28 27.65 7.95 26.73
N VAL A 29 27.03 8.92 27.42
CA VAL A 29 27.15 9.41 28.81
C VAL A 29 25.76 9.90 29.27
N ALA A 30 25.38 9.57 30.50
CA ALA A 30 24.28 10.22 31.21
C ALA A 30 24.88 11.13 32.29
N GLY A 31 24.46 12.39 32.33
CA GLY A 31 24.79 13.32 33.41
C GLY A 31 24.25 14.71 33.10
N PHE A 32 23.47 15.25 34.05
CA PHE A 32 22.88 16.59 34.09
C PHE A 32 21.60 16.80 33.26
N LEU A 33 20.45 16.65 33.93
CA LEU A 33 19.64 17.82 34.34
C LEU A 33 18.55 17.33 35.31
N GLY A 34 18.63 17.81 36.55
CA GLY A 34 17.64 17.53 37.58
C GLY A 34 16.34 18.27 37.30
N VAL A 35 15.24 17.51 37.18
CA VAL A 35 13.89 18.05 37.30
C VAL A 35 13.15 17.24 38.36
N ARG A 36 13.06 17.82 39.55
CA ARG A 36 12.16 17.36 40.62
C ARG A 36 10.76 17.92 40.34
N ASN A 37 9.75 17.07 40.53
CA ASN A 37 8.30 17.36 40.55
C ASN A 37 7.57 17.37 39.19
N LEU A 38 7.19 16.17 38.72
CA LEU A 38 5.93 15.98 37.99
C LEU A 38 4.97 15.18 38.89
N ARG A 39 3.95 15.85 39.44
CA ARG A 39 2.81 15.20 40.09
C ARG A 39 1.85 14.74 39.00
N VAL A 40 1.80 13.43 38.76
CA VAL A 40 0.73 12.81 37.97
C VAL A 40 -0.53 12.76 38.85
N VAL A 41 -1.50 13.64 38.57
CA VAL A 41 -2.84 13.57 39.18
C VAL A 41 -3.66 12.57 38.37
N VAL A 42 -3.73 11.33 38.84
CA VAL A 42 -4.69 10.35 38.31
C VAL A 42 -6.04 10.62 38.96
N ARG A 43 -6.95 11.29 38.25
CA ARG A 43 -8.38 11.28 38.61
C ARG A 43 -8.94 9.90 38.27
N LYS A 44 -9.35 9.14 39.29
CA LYS A 44 -10.20 7.95 39.11
C LYS A 44 -11.57 8.43 38.62
N SER A 45 -11.90 8.16 37.37
CA SER A 45 -13.29 8.21 36.90
C SER A 45 -13.99 6.91 37.31
N GLU A 46 -15.17 7.04 37.89
CA GLU A 46 -16.02 5.94 38.34
C GLU A 46 -16.51 5.12 37.14
N ILE A 47 -16.11 3.84 37.09
CA ILE A 47 -16.67 2.87 36.15
C ILE A 47 -18.05 2.46 36.67
N ARG A 48 -19.11 3.05 36.12
CA ARG A 48 -20.47 2.51 36.25
C ARG A 48 -20.57 1.19 35.48
N LYS A 49 -20.90 0.11 36.17
CA LYS A 49 -21.22 -1.21 35.59
C LYS A 49 -22.40 -1.07 34.63
N ILE A 50 -22.16 -1.23 33.33
CA ILE A 50 -23.23 -1.37 32.33
C ILE A 50 -23.73 -2.82 32.40
N GLY A 51 -25.01 -2.99 32.74
CA GLY A 51 -25.67 -4.29 32.82
C GLY A 51 -25.76 -4.99 31.46
N LYS A 52 -25.70 -6.32 31.49
CA LYS A 52 -25.91 -7.20 30.33
C LYS A 52 -27.29 -6.92 29.71
N ARG A 53 -27.34 -6.16 28.60
CA ARG A 53 -28.52 -6.15 27.73
C ARG A 53 -28.51 -7.43 26.90
N ARG A 54 -29.61 -8.16 26.95
CA ARG A 54 -29.90 -9.32 26.10
C ARG A 54 -29.75 -8.90 24.63
N ILE A 55 -28.94 -9.65 23.91
CA ILE A 55 -28.79 -9.53 22.45
C ILE A 55 -30.10 -10.05 21.86
N GLY A 56 -30.95 -9.14 21.36
CA GLY A 56 -32.04 -9.50 20.45
C GLY A 56 -31.48 -9.95 19.09
N PRO A 57 -32.29 -10.57 18.23
CA PRO A 57 -31.83 -11.05 16.92
C PRO A 57 -31.24 -9.89 16.10
N PRO A 58 -30.29 -10.18 15.18
CA PRO A 58 -29.65 -9.15 14.39
C PRO A 58 -30.69 -8.51 13.46
N TYR A 59 -31.10 -7.29 13.80
CA TYR A 59 -31.71 -6.42 12.81
C TYR A 59 -30.64 -6.16 11.74
N LEU A 60 -30.83 -6.69 10.52
CA LEU A 60 -30.09 -6.24 9.35
C LEU A 60 -30.24 -4.71 9.29
N LYS A 61 -29.14 -3.97 9.41
CA LYS A 61 -29.13 -2.57 9.00
C LYS A 61 -29.25 -2.57 7.47
N MET A 62 -30.42 -2.20 6.96
CA MET A 62 -30.62 -1.96 5.53
C MET A 62 -29.61 -0.89 5.08
N GLY A 63 -28.72 -1.26 4.16
CA GLY A 63 -27.58 -0.43 3.76
C GLY A 63 -27.96 0.68 2.77
N PHE A 64 -27.11 1.71 2.67
CA PHE A 64 -27.23 2.84 1.71
C PHE A 64 -27.61 2.44 0.26
N LEU A 65 -27.26 1.23 -0.16
CA LEU A 65 -27.45 0.72 -1.52
C LEU A 65 -28.69 -0.14 -1.72
N GLU A 66 -29.26 -0.76 -0.69
CA GLU A 66 -30.24 -1.85 -0.87
C GLU A 66 -31.57 -1.32 -1.46
N ASP A 67 -32.09 -0.21 -0.94
CA ASP A 67 -33.42 0.34 -1.31
C ASP A 67 -33.38 1.53 -2.28
N ARG A 68 -32.23 1.84 -2.88
CA ARG A 68 -32.10 3.01 -3.76
C ARG A 68 -32.64 2.73 -5.16
N ASP A 69 -33.74 3.37 -5.54
CA ASP A 69 -34.20 3.46 -6.94
C ASP A 69 -33.29 4.39 -7.75
N LEU A 70 -32.84 3.90 -8.91
CA LEU A 70 -31.92 4.58 -9.82
C LEU A 70 -32.52 4.83 -11.20
N SER A 71 -33.81 4.53 -11.39
CA SER A 71 -34.51 4.70 -12.67
C SER A 71 -34.43 6.15 -13.18
N GLY A 72 -34.67 7.13 -12.31
CA GLY A 72 -34.61 8.57 -12.62
C GLY A 72 -33.24 9.24 -12.39
N VAL A 73 -32.21 8.49 -11.99
CA VAL A 73 -30.86 9.04 -11.76
C VAL A 73 -30.13 9.15 -13.10
N PRO A 74 -29.37 10.21 -13.44
CA PRO A 74 -28.61 10.28 -14.69
C PRO A 74 -27.57 9.15 -14.82
N SER A 75 -27.14 8.84 -16.04
CA SER A 75 -25.97 7.97 -16.27
C SER A 75 -24.70 8.53 -15.63
N ILE A 76 -23.66 7.72 -15.48
CA ILE A 76 -22.38 8.15 -14.92
C ILE A 76 -21.79 9.31 -15.77
N PRO A 77 -21.64 9.22 -17.11
CA PRO A 77 -21.16 10.33 -17.92
C PRO A 77 -22.03 11.59 -17.82
N GLU A 78 -23.36 11.45 -17.77
CA GLU A 78 -24.27 12.60 -17.60
C GLU A 78 -24.12 13.27 -16.23
N PHE A 79 -23.88 12.49 -15.17
CA PHE A 79 -23.59 13.07 -13.86
C PHE A 79 -22.33 13.93 -13.86
N TYR A 80 -21.31 13.60 -14.67
CA TYR A 80 -20.09 14.41 -14.80
C TYR A 80 -20.21 15.54 -15.83
N ARG A 81 -21.24 15.53 -16.70
CA ARG A 81 -21.43 16.52 -17.77
C ARG A 81 -21.45 17.95 -17.21
N GLY A 82 -20.58 18.81 -17.74
CA GLY A 82 -20.43 20.20 -17.33
C GLY A 82 -19.92 20.39 -15.90
N LYS A 83 -19.54 19.32 -15.19
CA LYS A 83 -19.03 19.41 -13.81
C LYS A 83 -17.54 19.61 -13.77
N THR A 84 -17.10 20.25 -12.70
CA THR A 84 -15.70 20.43 -12.38
C THR A 84 -15.26 19.47 -11.28
N VAL A 85 -14.10 18.84 -11.47
CA VAL A 85 -13.49 17.90 -10.53
C VAL A 85 -12.21 18.50 -9.93
N PHE A 86 -12.02 18.37 -8.61
CA PHE A 86 -10.76 18.70 -7.94
C PHE A 86 -10.11 17.44 -7.38
N ILE A 87 -8.84 17.20 -7.74
CA ILE A 87 -8.11 15.97 -7.38
C ILE A 87 -6.81 16.33 -6.67
N THR A 88 -6.67 15.88 -5.43
CA THR A 88 -5.36 15.84 -4.77
C THR A 88 -4.70 14.49 -5.01
N GLY A 89 -3.37 14.46 -5.13
CA GLY A 89 -2.65 13.22 -5.40
C GLY A 89 -2.73 12.75 -6.85
N ALA A 90 -3.18 13.61 -7.77
CA ALA A 90 -3.29 13.32 -9.21
C ALA A 90 -1.95 12.95 -9.86
N SER A 91 -0.81 13.40 -9.31
CA SER A 91 0.51 13.00 -9.79
C SER A 91 0.94 11.58 -9.36
N GLY A 92 0.18 10.93 -8.47
CA GLY A 92 0.44 9.58 -8.00
C GLY A 92 -0.19 8.51 -8.88
N PHE A 93 0.13 7.24 -8.63
CA PHE A 93 -0.28 6.11 -9.46
C PHE A 93 -1.80 6.03 -9.68
N MET A 94 -2.59 5.94 -8.60
CA MET A 94 -4.05 5.90 -8.70
C MET A 94 -4.63 7.21 -9.26
N GLY A 95 -4.07 8.35 -8.84
CA GLY A 95 -4.52 9.67 -9.27
C GLY A 95 -4.43 9.87 -10.79
N LYS A 96 -3.35 9.40 -11.43
CA LYS A 96 -3.23 9.50 -12.89
C LYS A 96 -4.24 8.60 -13.61
N VAL A 97 -4.46 7.38 -13.12
CA VAL A 97 -5.45 6.46 -13.69
C VAL A 97 -6.86 7.04 -13.54
N LEU A 98 -7.15 7.72 -12.42
CA LEU A 98 -8.41 8.45 -12.22
C LEU A 98 -8.60 9.58 -13.25
N VAL A 99 -7.57 10.42 -13.45
CA VAL A 99 -7.60 11.50 -14.44
C VAL A 99 -7.82 10.92 -15.85
N GLU A 100 -7.04 9.90 -16.24
CA GLU A 100 -7.19 9.25 -17.54
C GLU A 100 -8.60 8.68 -17.74
N LYS A 101 -9.12 7.96 -16.74
CA LYS A 101 -10.41 7.30 -16.84
C LYS A 101 -11.58 8.28 -16.96
N LEU A 102 -11.55 9.38 -16.18
CA LEU A 102 -12.54 10.45 -16.22
C LEU A 102 -12.54 11.13 -17.59
N LEU A 103 -11.38 11.52 -18.12
CA LEU A 103 -11.28 12.15 -19.44
C LEU A 103 -11.71 11.20 -20.57
N TYR A 104 -11.44 9.90 -20.44
CA TYR A 104 -11.79 8.92 -21.47
C TYR A 104 -13.31 8.62 -21.49
N SER A 105 -13.90 8.43 -20.31
CA SER A 105 -15.25 7.89 -20.17
C SER A 105 -16.30 8.95 -19.86
N CYS A 106 -15.89 10.15 -19.44
CA CYS A 106 -16.75 11.29 -19.15
C CYS A 106 -16.22 12.54 -19.87
N PRO A 107 -16.11 12.53 -21.22
CA PRO A 107 -15.43 13.59 -21.98
C PRO A 107 -16.12 14.95 -21.86
N ASP A 108 -17.42 14.96 -21.56
CA ASP A 108 -18.23 16.18 -21.44
C ASP A 108 -18.12 16.86 -20.06
N LEU A 109 -17.23 16.40 -19.17
CA LEU A 109 -16.87 17.15 -17.96
C LEU A 109 -16.24 18.51 -18.35
N ASP A 110 -16.42 19.54 -17.54
CA ASP A 110 -15.85 20.87 -17.85
C ASP A 110 -14.34 20.84 -17.63
N ARG A 111 -13.90 20.65 -16.38
CA ARG A 111 -12.49 20.77 -15.98
C ARG A 111 -12.11 19.80 -14.87
N ILE A 112 -10.84 19.38 -14.90
CA ILE A 112 -10.17 18.69 -13.81
C ILE A 112 -9.07 19.61 -13.27
N TYR A 113 -9.23 20.10 -12.04
CA TYR A 113 -8.20 20.80 -11.30
C TYR A 113 -7.38 19.79 -10.50
N ILE A 114 -6.05 19.82 -10.65
CA ILE A 114 -5.14 18.96 -9.90
C ILE A 114 -4.26 19.77 -8.95
N LEU A 115 -4.23 19.39 -7.68
CA LEU A 115 -3.34 20.01 -6.70
C LEU A 115 -1.91 19.49 -6.90
N LEU A 116 -0.98 20.37 -7.22
CA LEU A 116 0.45 20.04 -7.36
C LEU A 116 1.32 20.92 -6.47
N ARG A 117 2.20 20.26 -5.72
CA ARG A 117 3.21 20.91 -4.88
C ARG A 117 4.15 21.79 -5.70
N ASN A 118 4.49 22.96 -5.19
CA ASN A 118 5.58 23.76 -5.74
C ASN A 118 6.91 23.02 -5.55
N LYS A 119 7.68 22.85 -6.63
CA LYS A 119 9.07 22.36 -6.54
C LYS A 119 10.00 23.51 -6.83
N LYS A 120 11.06 23.66 -6.03
CA LYS A 120 12.11 24.66 -6.29
C LYS A 120 12.63 24.49 -7.72
N GLY A 121 12.52 25.56 -8.52
CA GLY A 121 13.03 25.61 -9.88
C GLY A 121 12.20 24.91 -10.96
N VAL A 122 10.98 24.43 -10.67
CA VAL A 122 10.09 23.84 -11.68
C VAL A 122 8.69 24.41 -11.51
N LYS A 123 8.14 25.04 -12.56
CA LYS A 123 6.78 25.58 -12.53
C LYS A 123 5.74 24.45 -12.46
N SER A 124 4.61 24.72 -11.84
CA SER A 124 3.55 23.72 -11.64
C SER A 124 2.93 23.26 -12.97
N GLU A 125 2.93 24.14 -13.97
CA GLU A 125 2.52 23.88 -15.35
C GLU A 125 3.47 22.91 -16.07
N ASP A 126 4.78 23.07 -15.90
CA ASP A 126 5.77 22.13 -16.48
C ASP A 126 5.60 20.73 -15.88
N ARG A 127 5.27 20.66 -14.58
CA ARG A 127 4.98 19.40 -13.90
C ARG A 127 3.70 18.75 -14.41
N LEU A 128 2.67 19.54 -14.68
CA LEU A 128 1.43 19.06 -15.30
C LEU A 128 1.73 18.47 -16.68
N ALA A 129 2.48 19.19 -17.53
CA ALA A 129 2.86 18.70 -18.85
C ALA A 129 3.62 17.36 -18.77
N GLN A 130 4.55 17.21 -17.82
CA GLN A 130 5.26 15.95 -17.58
C GLN A 130 4.33 14.80 -17.15
N ILE A 131 3.30 15.09 -16.35
CA ILE A 131 2.31 14.09 -15.93
C ILE A 131 1.51 13.62 -17.14
N LEU A 132 0.98 14.57 -17.93
CA LEU A 132 0.15 14.25 -19.11
C LEU A 132 0.98 13.58 -20.22
N ALA A 133 2.29 13.83 -20.30
CA ALA A 133 3.20 13.14 -21.23
C ALA A 133 3.47 11.67 -20.87
N ALA A 134 3.02 11.17 -19.71
CA ALA A 134 3.23 9.77 -19.34
C ALA A 134 2.53 8.81 -20.33
N PRO A 135 3.11 7.61 -20.61
CA PRO A 135 2.51 6.65 -21.55
C PRO A 135 1.09 6.18 -21.19
N LEU A 136 0.69 6.30 -19.91
CA LEU A 136 -0.68 6.08 -19.47
C LEU A 136 -1.71 6.84 -20.34
N PHE A 137 -1.38 8.05 -20.77
CA PHE A 137 -2.26 8.93 -21.54
C PHE A 137 -2.17 8.71 -23.06
N ASP A 138 -1.42 7.71 -23.55
CA ASP A 138 -1.28 7.44 -24.99
C ASP A 138 -2.62 7.11 -25.66
N ARG A 139 -3.51 6.39 -24.95
CA ARG A 139 -4.87 6.10 -25.41
C ARG A 139 -5.66 7.38 -25.64
N LEU A 140 -5.61 8.32 -24.69
CA LEU A 140 -6.28 9.62 -24.82
C LEU A 140 -5.69 10.46 -25.95
N ARG A 141 -4.36 10.53 -26.09
CA ARG A 141 -3.73 11.22 -27.22
C ARG A 141 -4.25 10.72 -28.57
N LYS A 142 -4.49 9.42 -28.69
CA LYS A 142 -4.95 8.78 -29.93
C LYS A 142 -6.46 8.96 -30.16
N GLU A 143 -7.28 8.78 -29.14
CA GLU A 143 -8.74 8.66 -29.28
C GLU A 143 -9.51 9.91 -28.83
N ARG A 144 -8.88 10.79 -28.05
CA ARG A 144 -9.45 12.03 -27.49
C ARG A 144 -8.42 13.18 -27.58
N PRO A 145 -8.02 13.59 -28.80
CA PRO A 145 -7.03 14.65 -28.95
C PRO A 145 -7.52 15.97 -28.32
N GLY A 146 -6.63 16.67 -27.60
CA GLY A 146 -6.95 17.94 -26.93
C GLY A 146 -7.47 17.80 -25.49
N PHE A 147 -7.51 16.58 -24.93
CA PHE A 147 -7.90 16.34 -23.53
C PHE A 147 -7.09 17.17 -22.53
N GLU A 148 -5.86 17.54 -22.88
CA GLU A 148 -4.97 18.33 -22.04
C GLU A 148 -5.59 19.69 -21.67
N SER A 149 -6.43 20.24 -22.55
CA SER A 149 -7.13 21.52 -22.32
C SER A 149 -8.19 21.47 -21.22
N GLN A 150 -8.57 20.27 -20.75
CA GLN A 150 -9.50 20.07 -19.64
C GLN A 150 -8.79 19.95 -18.29
N VAL A 151 -7.44 19.86 -18.26
CA VAL A 151 -6.68 19.65 -17.02
C VAL A 151 -5.92 20.91 -16.63
N PHE A 152 -6.18 21.38 -15.41
CA PHE A 152 -5.62 22.62 -14.88
C PHE A 152 -4.88 22.34 -13.58
N VAL A 153 -3.82 23.10 -13.33
CA VAL A 153 -3.03 22.97 -12.10
C VAL A 153 -3.47 24.00 -11.07
N ILE A 154 -3.60 23.56 -9.82
CA ILE A 154 -3.69 24.42 -8.64
C ILE A 154 -2.41 24.22 -7.85
N ALA A 155 -1.65 25.29 -7.67
CA ALA A 155 -0.40 25.24 -6.92
C ALA A 155 -0.70 25.18 -5.42
N GLY A 156 -0.22 24.14 -4.75
CA GLY A 156 -0.42 23.99 -3.31
C GLY A 156 0.06 22.64 -2.77
N ASP A 157 0.01 22.49 -1.45
CA ASP A 157 0.43 21.30 -0.73
C ASP A 157 -0.54 21.00 0.41
N VAL A 158 -1.05 19.76 0.45
CA VAL A 158 -1.93 19.29 1.52
C VAL A 158 -1.28 19.36 2.91
N MET A 159 0.05 19.45 2.96
CA MET A 159 0.80 19.66 4.20
C MET A 159 0.81 21.12 4.67
N GLU A 160 0.29 22.08 3.93
CA GLU A 160 0.23 23.49 4.33
C GLU A 160 -1.18 23.85 4.83
N LEU A 161 -1.27 24.86 5.70
CA LEU A 161 -2.55 25.38 6.16
C LEU A 161 -3.32 25.96 4.96
N GLY A 162 -4.63 25.70 4.91
CA GLY A 162 -5.45 26.05 3.75
C GLY A 162 -4.94 25.41 2.46
N LEU A 163 -4.22 24.28 2.54
CA LEU A 163 -3.55 23.60 1.41
C LEU A 163 -2.47 24.44 0.69
N GLY A 164 -2.08 25.59 1.25
CA GLY A 164 -1.11 26.49 0.63
C GLY A 164 -1.49 27.00 -0.76
N ILE A 165 -2.80 27.01 -1.07
CA ILE A 165 -3.33 27.57 -2.33
C ILE A 165 -3.50 29.08 -2.22
N SER A 166 -3.54 29.77 -3.35
CA SER A 166 -3.83 31.21 -3.41
C SER A 166 -5.30 31.49 -3.05
N GLU A 167 -5.61 32.72 -2.64
CA GLU A 167 -7.01 33.13 -2.39
C GLU A 167 -7.83 33.10 -3.69
N GLU A 168 -7.21 33.39 -4.83
CA GLU A 168 -7.83 33.30 -6.15
C GLU A 168 -8.20 31.85 -6.48
N ASP A 169 -7.28 30.90 -6.27
CA ASP A 169 -7.53 29.47 -6.48
C ASP A 169 -8.57 28.93 -5.50
N ARG A 170 -8.54 29.37 -4.24
CA ARG A 170 -9.55 29.03 -3.22
C ARG A 170 -10.92 29.49 -3.67
N ALA A 171 -11.05 30.74 -4.11
CA ALA A 171 -12.30 31.29 -4.62
C ALA A 171 -12.77 30.51 -5.86
N LEU A 172 -11.87 30.17 -6.78
CA LEU A 172 -12.19 29.34 -7.94
C LEU A 172 -12.75 27.98 -7.52
N ILE A 173 -12.09 27.28 -6.59
CA ILE A 173 -12.53 25.96 -6.10
C ILE A 173 -13.90 26.06 -5.45
N VAL A 174 -14.07 26.99 -4.50
CA VAL A 174 -15.31 27.21 -3.75
C VAL A 174 -16.51 27.48 -4.67
N ASN A 175 -16.30 28.22 -5.76
CA ASN A 175 -17.38 28.64 -6.65
C ASN A 175 -17.67 27.67 -7.80
N ARG A 176 -16.67 26.88 -8.26
CA ARG A 176 -16.81 26.06 -9.48
C ARG A 176 -16.77 24.56 -9.25
N VAL A 177 -16.06 24.06 -8.25
CA VAL A 177 -15.86 22.61 -8.08
C VAL A 177 -17.17 21.95 -7.64
N ASN A 178 -17.43 20.77 -8.19
CA ASN A 178 -18.58 19.95 -7.82
C ASN A 178 -18.17 18.63 -7.16
N ILE A 179 -17.02 18.09 -7.53
CA ILE A 179 -16.59 16.75 -7.14
C ILE A 179 -15.16 16.82 -6.63
N VAL A 180 -14.92 16.31 -5.44
CA VAL A 180 -13.58 16.30 -4.83
C VAL A 180 -13.10 14.87 -4.63
N TYR A 181 -11.92 14.56 -5.16
CA TYR A 181 -11.19 13.33 -4.86
C TYR A 181 -9.96 13.62 -4.03
N HIS A 182 -10.01 13.27 -2.75
CA HIS A 182 -8.85 13.34 -1.86
C HIS A 182 -8.07 12.03 -1.88
N VAL A 183 -7.12 11.92 -2.83
CA VAL A 183 -6.25 10.73 -3.02
C VAL A 183 -4.84 10.96 -2.46
N ALA A 184 -4.45 12.20 -2.17
CA ALA A 184 -3.13 12.51 -1.65
C ALA A 184 -2.87 11.81 -0.31
N ALA A 185 -1.76 11.07 -0.25
CA ALA A 185 -1.27 10.45 0.97
C ALA A 185 0.22 10.14 0.83
N SER A 186 0.92 10.06 1.95
CA SER A 186 2.13 9.26 2.01
C SER A 186 1.78 7.82 2.32
N VAL A 187 2.25 6.91 1.47
CA VAL A 187 2.04 5.45 1.57
C VAL A 187 3.28 4.72 2.09
N ARG A 188 4.20 5.46 2.70
CA ARG A 188 5.43 4.92 3.29
C ARG A 188 5.18 4.46 4.71
N PHE A 189 5.71 3.29 5.05
CA PHE A 189 5.53 2.69 6.38
C PHE A 189 6.59 3.15 7.39
N ASP A 190 7.61 3.86 6.93
CA ASP A 190 8.76 4.32 7.71
C ASP A 190 8.83 5.86 7.87
N ASP A 191 7.77 6.58 7.46
CA ASP A 191 7.70 8.03 7.67
C ASP A 191 7.67 8.37 9.17
N PRO A 192 8.34 9.46 9.59
CA PRO A 192 8.19 10.02 10.92
C PRO A 192 6.72 10.31 11.24
N LEU A 193 6.32 10.11 12.49
CA LEU A 193 4.93 10.31 12.94
C LEU A 193 4.41 11.70 12.57
N GLU A 194 5.16 12.76 12.87
CA GLU A 194 4.82 14.14 12.51
C GLU A 194 4.51 14.27 11.01
N TYR A 195 5.38 13.74 10.14
CA TYR A 195 5.20 13.83 8.70
C TYR A 195 3.94 13.09 8.23
N ALA A 196 3.73 11.86 8.72
CA ALA A 196 2.55 11.07 8.38
C ALA A 196 1.25 11.75 8.85
N ILE A 197 1.26 12.35 10.05
CA ILE A 197 0.12 13.08 10.60
C ILE A 197 -0.14 14.38 9.81
N ARG A 198 0.89 15.15 9.46
CA ARG A 198 0.74 16.34 8.61
C ARG A 198 0.18 16.00 7.23
N MET A 199 0.71 14.96 6.59
CA MET A 199 0.34 14.57 5.23
C MET A 199 -1.05 13.92 5.15
N ASN A 200 -1.31 12.93 6.00
CA ASN A 200 -2.49 12.07 5.86
C ASN A 200 -3.64 12.49 6.78
N LEU A 201 -3.38 13.06 7.95
CA LEU A 201 -4.43 13.48 8.89
C LEU A 201 -4.76 14.96 8.69
N ARG A 202 -3.80 15.86 8.88
CA ARG A 202 -4.03 17.31 8.73
C ARG A 202 -4.46 17.65 7.31
N GLY A 203 -3.78 17.10 6.30
CA GLY A 203 -4.17 17.30 4.90
C GLY A 203 -5.61 16.87 4.60
N THR A 204 -6.11 15.80 5.24
CA THR A 204 -7.54 15.43 5.14
C THR A 204 -8.44 16.44 5.84
N LYS A 205 -8.09 16.90 7.03
CA LYS A 205 -8.82 17.96 7.76
C LYS A 205 -8.94 19.23 6.93
N GLU A 206 -7.84 19.74 6.37
CA GLU A 206 -7.84 20.94 5.51
C GLU A 206 -8.68 20.75 4.24
N MET A 207 -8.65 19.55 3.65
CA MET A 207 -9.46 19.22 2.47
C MET A 207 -10.95 19.17 2.76
N VAL A 208 -11.35 18.61 3.91
CA VAL A 208 -12.75 18.54 4.32
C VAL A 208 -13.27 19.93 4.67
N GLU A 209 -12.47 20.77 5.33
CA GLU A 209 -12.81 22.17 5.59
C GLU A 209 -12.97 22.98 4.30
N LEU A 210 -12.06 22.82 3.32
CA LEU A 210 -12.24 23.44 2.00
C LEU A 210 -13.51 22.93 1.31
N ALA A 211 -13.79 21.63 1.40
CA ALA A 211 -14.98 21.04 0.81
C ALA A 211 -16.28 21.57 1.43
N ALA A 212 -16.28 21.90 2.73
CA ALA A 212 -17.41 22.49 3.42
C ALA A 212 -17.77 23.89 2.88
N ASP A 213 -16.79 24.61 2.33
CA ASP A 213 -17.01 25.92 1.73
C ASP A 213 -17.50 25.85 0.27
N ILE A 214 -17.39 24.70 -0.40
CA ILE A 214 -17.77 24.55 -1.81
C ILE A 214 -19.29 24.65 -1.97
N ARG A 215 -19.74 25.62 -2.78
CA ARG A 215 -21.17 25.98 -2.90
C ARG A 215 -22.04 24.88 -3.50
N ASN A 216 -21.51 24.14 -4.47
CA ASN A 216 -22.26 23.16 -5.25
C ASN A 216 -21.61 21.78 -5.20
N LEU A 217 -21.12 21.38 -4.02
CA LEU A 217 -20.48 20.09 -3.81
C LEU A 217 -21.49 18.94 -3.97
N ASN A 218 -21.27 18.09 -4.97
CA ASN A 218 -22.02 16.85 -5.12
C ASN A 218 -21.44 15.71 -4.29
N VAL A 219 -20.10 15.58 -4.23
CA VAL A 219 -19.47 14.50 -3.47
C VAL A 219 -18.03 14.84 -3.08
N PHE A 220 -17.65 14.45 -1.86
CA PHE A 220 -16.27 14.41 -1.38
C PHE A 220 -15.83 12.97 -1.14
N VAL A 221 -14.85 12.50 -1.90
CA VAL A 221 -14.30 11.15 -1.80
C VAL A 221 -12.99 11.18 -1.04
N HIS A 222 -12.93 10.50 0.10
CA HIS A 222 -11.70 10.25 0.83
C HIS A 222 -11.17 8.85 0.51
N VAL A 223 -9.93 8.77 0.02
CA VAL A 223 -9.25 7.49 -0.20
C VAL A 223 -8.45 7.13 1.07
N SER A 224 -8.90 6.12 1.79
CA SER A 224 -8.21 5.49 2.91
C SER A 224 -7.49 4.21 2.44
N THR A 225 -7.49 3.15 3.25
CA THR A 225 -6.94 1.84 2.92
C THR A 225 -7.64 0.75 3.69
N SER A 226 -7.81 -0.45 3.11
CA SER A 226 -8.39 -1.59 3.82
C SER A 226 -7.57 -1.93 5.07
N TYR A 227 -6.29 -1.57 5.11
CA TYR A 227 -5.38 -1.88 6.22
C TYR A 227 -5.40 -0.89 7.40
N ALA A 228 -6.28 0.12 7.39
CA ALA A 228 -6.31 1.18 8.40
C ALA A 228 -6.62 0.65 9.81
N ASN A 229 -7.33 -0.48 9.91
CA ASN A 229 -7.83 -1.06 11.15
C ASN A 229 -7.28 -2.47 11.42
N THR A 230 -6.03 -2.72 11.02
CA THR A 230 -5.35 -4.04 11.08
C THR A 230 -5.10 -4.61 12.48
N ASN A 231 -5.44 -3.85 13.53
CA ASN A 231 -5.54 -4.33 14.90
C ASN A 231 -6.77 -5.22 15.16
N ARG A 232 -7.54 -5.54 14.12
CA ARG A 232 -8.71 -6.44 14.12
C ARG A 232 -8.53 -7.53 13.07
N GLU A 233 -9.20 -8.66 13.22
CA GLU A 233 -9.12 -9.78 12.25
C GLU A 233 -10.05 -9.59 11.05
N THR A 234 -11.29 -9.16 11.31
CA THR A 234 -12.30 -8.85 10.30
C THR A 234 -12.49 -7.33 10.19
N LEU A 235 -12.49 -6.83 8.97
CA LEU A 235 -12.61 -5.42 8.65
C LEU A 235 -13.86 -5.19 7.80
N GLU A 236 -14.96 -4.89 8.49
CA GLU A 236 -16.25 -4.44 7.97
C GLU A 236 -16.20 -3.02 7.39
N GLU A 237 -17.19 -2.70 6.55
CA GLU A 237 -17.38 -1.40 5.91
C GLU A 237 -18.06 -0.37 6.83
N ILE A 238 -17.49 -0.21 8.03
CA ILE A 238 -17.94 0.74 9.06
C ILE A 238 -16.81 1.69 9.49
N VAL A 239 -17.16 2.81 10.12
CA VAL A 239 -16.19 3.65 10.84
C VAL A 239 -15.87 2.98 12.16
N TYR A 240 -14.59 2.68 12.38
CA TYR A 240 -14.14 2.12 13.64
C TYR A 240 -13.79 3.22 14.64
N PRO A 241 -14.02 3.00 15.95
CA PRO A 241 -13.47 3.88 16.98
C PRO A 241 -11.96 4.05 16.79
N PRO A 242 -11.45 5.30 16.79
CA PRO A 242 -10.05 5.57 16.55
C PRO A 242 -9.21 5.12 17.73
N HIS A 243 -7.93 4.80 17.47
CA HIS A 243 -6.97 4.45 18.52
C HIS A 243 -6.66 5.64 19.46
N ALA A 244 -6.72 6.86 18.92
CA ALA A 244 -6.44 8.10 19.64
C ALA A 244 -7.37 9.22 19.15
N ASP A 245 -7.53 10.28 19.96
CA ASP A 245 -8.21 11.49 19.48
C ASP A 245 -7.33 12.20 18.42
N TRP A 246 -7.95 12.56 17.30
CA TRP A 246 -7.21 13.11 16.16
C TRP A 246 -6.76 14.56 16.39
N ARG A 247 -7.51 15.35 17.20
CA ARG A 247 -7.16 16.74 17.53
C ARG A 247 -5.98 16.77 18.50
N GLU A 248 -6.02 15.94 19.54
CA GLU A 248 -4.89 15.77 20.47
C GLU A 248 -3.65 15.25 19.73
N THR A 249 -3.83 14.29 18.82
CA THR A 249 -2.72 13.75 18.00
C THR A 249 -2.06 14.84 17.16
N LEU A 250 -2.86 15.67 16.48
CA LEU A 250 -2.35 16.81 15.71
C LEU A 250 -1.59 17.77 16.62
N HIS A 251 -2.19 18.17 17.74
CA HIS A 251 -1.57 19.10 18.68
C HIS A 251 -0.22 18.57 19.20
N ILE A 252 -0.15 17.30 19.60
CA ILE A 252 1.09 16.67 20.06
C ILE A 252 2.15 16.69 18.96
N CYS A 253 1.79 16.31 17.73
CA CYS A 253 2.73 16.26 16.62
C CYS A 253 3.25 17.64 16.21
N GLU A 254 2.46 18.70 16.39
CA GLU A 254 2.84 20.07 16.03
C GLU A 254 3.61 20.81 17.13
N THR A 255 3.47 20.39 18.38
CA THR A 255 4.06 21.09 19.54
C THR A 255 5.24 20.35 20.17
N THR A 256 5.41 19.06 19.87
CA THR A 256 6.48 18.24 20.44
C THR A 256 7.67 18.17 19.49
N ASP A 257 8.89 18.24 20.02
CA ASP A 257 10.09 18.13 19.20
C ASP A 257 10.22 16.74 18.55
N SER A 258 10.85 16.70 17.37
CA SER A 258 10.93 15.48 16.56
C SER A 258 11.69 14.33 17.24
N HIS A 259 12.62 14.61 18.17
CA HIS A 259 13.33 13.56 18.91
C HIS A 259 12.41 12.89 19.91
N THR A 260 11.71 13.68 20.73
CA THR A 260 10.73 13.17 21.70
C THR A 260 9.61 12.40 20.99
N LEU A 261 9.05 12.94 19.88
CA LEU A 261 8.06 12.23 19.07
C LEU A 261 8.57 10.89 18.56
N LYS A 262 9.82 10.83 18.08
CA LYS A 262 10.42 9.57 17.59
C LYS A 262 10.51 8.52 18.71
N VAL A 263 10.86 8.93 19.92
CA VAL A 263 10.94 8.02 21.09
C VAL A 263 9.55 7.53 21.50
N LEU A 264 8.53 8.40 21.44
CA LEU A 264 7.16 8.08 21.87
C LEU A 264 6.33 7.37 20.80
N THR A 265 6.66 7.51 19.51
CA THR A 265 5.93 6.93 18.37
C THR A 265 5.53 5.48 18.60
N PRO A 266 6.42 4.54 18.97
CA PRO A 266 6.04 3.14 19.14
C PRO A 266 4.96 2.92 20.21
N LYS A 267 4.97 3.74 21.26
CA LYS A 267 3.95 3.67 22.33
C LYS A 267 2.63 4.28 21.88
N PHE A 268 2.71 5.32 21.05
CA PHE A 268 1.55 6.06 20.57
C PHE A 268 0.78 5.33 19.45
N LEU A 269 1.47 4.57 18.60
CA LEU A 269 0.85 3.72 17.58
C LEU A 269 0.06 2.53 18.19
N GLY A 270 0.46 2.09 19.38
CA GLY A 270 -0.14 0.95 20.06
C GLY A 270 0.01 -0.34 19.25
N GLU A 271 -1.12 -0.91 18.82
CA GLU A 271 -1.17 -2.18 18.07
C GLU A 271 -1.02 -2.00 16.56
N LEU A 272 -1.06 -0.76 16.07
CA LEU A 272 -0.98 -0.47 14.66
C LEU A 272 0.47 -0.58 14.17
N PRO A 273 0.70 -1.19 12.99
CA PRO A 273 2.04 -1.57 12.56
C PRO A 273 2.95 -0.40 12.19
N ASN A 274 2.39 0.74 11.79
CA ASN A 274 3.14 1.88 11.30
C ASN A 274 2.32 3.18 11.34
N THR A 275 3.01 4.29 11.07
CA THR A 275 2.45 5.64 11.04
C THR A 275 1.45 5.83 9.89
N TYR A 276 1.56 5.07 8.80
CA TYR A 276 0.62 5.10 7.68
C TYR A 276 -0.78 4.61 8.08
N THR A 277 -0.89 3.39 8.64
CA THR A 277 -2.20 2.86 9.03
C THR A 277 -2.83 3.69 10.14
N PHE A 278 -2.02 4.16 11.09
CA PHE A 278 -2.47 5.04 12.17
C PHE A 278 -3.02 6.36 11.65
N SER A 279 -2.27 7.08 10.80
CA SER A 279 -2.73 8.35 10.25
C SER A 279 -3.98 8.20 9.36
N LYS A 280 -4.09 7.11 8.59
CA LYS A 280 -5.31 6.81 7.81
C LYS A 280 -6.53 6.52 8.69
N GLN A 281 -6.37 5.76 9.78
CA GLN A 281 -7.46 5.52 10.72
C GLN A 281 -8.00 6.83 11.34
N LEU A 282 -7.11 7.74 11.72
CA LEU A 282 -7.50 9.05 12.25
C LEU A 282 -8.17 9.92 11.18
N ALA A 283 -7.67 9.90 9.94
CA ALA A 283 -8.24 10.66 8.83
C ALA A 283 -9.68 10.21 8.50
N GLU A 284 -9.99 8.91 8.59
CA GLU A 284 -11.37 8.42 8.45
C GLU A 284 -12.31 9.02 9.49
N ASN A 285 -11.83 9.25 10.71
CA ASN A 285 -12.64 9.83 11.79
C ASN A 285 -12.89 11.33 11.56
N VAL A 286 -11.91 12.06 11.00
CA VAL A 286 -12.14 13.44 10.54
C VAL A 286 -13.27 13.48 9.50
N VAL A 287 -13.24 12.61 8.49
CA VAL A 287 -14.28 12.56 7.45
C VAL A 287 -15.63 12.15 8.03
N ALA A 288 -15.63 11.20 8.97
CA ALA A 288 -16.84 10.70 9.60
C ALA A 288 -17.59 11.77 10.42
N GLU A 289 -16.89 12.76 10.99
CA GLU A 289 -17.52 13.88 11.69
C GLU A 289 -18.35 14.78 10.75
N TYR A 290 -18.12 14.72 9.43
CA TYR A 290 -18.89 15.47 8.42
C TYR A 290 -20.00 14.64 7.77
N LYS A 291 -20.26 13.42 8.27
CA LYS A 291 -21.42 12.60 7.88
C LYS A 291 -22.72 13.41 8.09
N GLY A 292 -23.56 13.49 7.06
CA GLY A 292 -24.82 14.24 7.10
C GLY A 292 -24.67 15.76 6.96
N ILE A 293 -23.43 16.29 7.01
CA ILE A 293 -23.09 17.70 6.75
C ILE A 293 -22.58 17.86 5.32
N LEU A 294 -21.81 16.88 4.84
CA LEU A 294 -21.29 16.84 3.47
C LEU A 294 -21.63 15.49 2.82
N PRO A 295 -21.75 15.44 1.48
CA PRO A 295 -21.91 14.19 0.74
C PRO A 295 -20.57 13.44 0.66
N VAL A 296 -20.14 12.88 1.78
CA VAL A 296 -18.85 12.18 1.92
C VAL A 296 -18.94 10.70 1.56
N VAL A 297 -17.84 10.16 1.04
CA VAL A 297 -17.61 8.73 0.80
C VAL A 297 -16.20 8.36 1.25
N ILE A 298 -16.04 7.21 1.91
CA ILE A 298 -14.71 6.64 2.19
C ILE A 298 -14.49 5.42 1.31
N ILE A 299 -13.37 5.40 0.60
CA ILE A 299 -12.95 4.23 -0.19
C ILE A 299 -11.63 3.70 0.35
N ARG A 300 -11.60 2.41 0.65
CA ARG A 300 -10.50 1.68 1.27
C ARG A 300 -9.91 0.68 0.27
N PRO A 301 -9.03 1.10 -0.64
CA PRO A 301 -8.27 0.15 -1.47
C PRO A 301 -7.33 -0.72 -0.64
N SER A 302 -7.18 -1.98 -1.06
CA SER A 302 -6.15 -2.88 -0.54
C SER A 302 -4.81 -2.66 -1.26
N ILE A 303 -4.08 -3.71 -1.59
CA ILE A 303 -2.80 -3.63 -2.29
C ILE A 303 -3.05 -3.39 -3.78
N VAL A 304 -3.02 -2.13 -4.17
CA VAL A 304 -3.23 -1.75 -5.57
C VAL A 304 -2.02 -2.07 -6.42
N ILE A 305 -2.21 -2.86 -7.48
CA ILE A 305 -1.17 -3.26 -8.44
C ILE A 305 -1.61 -2.94 -9.87
N SER A 306 -0.99 -3.57 -10.87
CA SER A 306 -1.17 -3.20 -12.27
C SER A 306 -2.60 -3.31 -12.76
N SER A 307 -2.95 -2.53 -13.78
CA SER A 307 -4.26 -2.62 -14.44
C SER A 307 -4.49 -3.99 -15.08
N VAL A 308 -5.75 -4.43 -15.09
CA VAL A 308 -6.19 -5.61 -15.83
C VAL A 308 -6.36 -5.28 -17.30
N GLU A 309 -7.06 -4.18 -17.58
CA GLU A 309 -7.51 -3.81 -18.91
C GLU A 309 -7.14 -2.36 -19.25
N GLU A 310 -7.49 -1.40 -18.39
CA GLU A 310 -7.47 0.02 -18.76
C GLU A 310 -6.41 0.84 -18.02
N PRO A 311 -5.83 1.88 -18.64
CA PRO A 311 -5.92 2.20 -20.07
C PRO A 311 -5.06 1.28 -20.96
N VAL A 312 -4.13 0.54 -20.34
CA VAL A 312 -3.35 -0.51 -21.00
C VAL A 312 -3.13 -1.63 -19.99
N PRO A 313 -3.26 -2.92 -20.36
CA PRO A 313 -3.00 -4.03 -19.45
C PRO A 313 -1.58 -4.00 -18.87
N GLY A 314 -1.44 -4.28 -17.57
CA GLY A 314 -0.15 -4.32 -16.91
C GLY A 314 0.44 -2.94 -16.56
N TRP A 315 -0.29 -1.83 -16.74
CA TRP A 315 0.22 -0.50 -16.37
C TRP A 315 0.51 -0.42 -14.87
N ILE A 316 1.73 -0.01 -14.52
CA ILE A 316 2.20 0.20 -13.16
C ILE A 316 3.29 1.26 -13.15
N GLU A 317 3.35 2.12 -12.13
CA GLU A 317 4.27 3.28 -12.15
C GLU A 317 5.25 3.35 -10.98
N ASN A 318 5.01 2.63 -9.89
CA ASN A 318 5.88 2.72 -8.71
C ASN A 318 6.29 1.35 -8.18
N PHE A 319 7.40 1.38 -7.42
CA PHE A 319 7.91 0.23 -6.68
C PHE A 319 7.31 0.15 -5.26
N ASN A 320 6.17 0.79 -4.99
CA ASN A 320 5.60 0.77 -3.65
C ASN A 320 5.07 -0.63 -3.31
N GLY A 321 5.14 -0.99 -2.02
CA GLY A 321 4.63 -2.25 -1.52
C GLY A 321 5.29 -3.48 -2.19
N PRO A 322 4.50 -4.50 -2.60
CA PRO A 322 5.05 -5.76 -3.12
C PRO A 322 5.71 -5.63 -4.50
N ALA A 323 5.48 -4.55 -5.27
CA ALA A 323 6.09 -4.37 -6.58
C ALA A 323 7.64 -4.37 -6.52
N ALA A 324 8.24 -3.75 -5.49
CA ALA A 324 9.69 -3.80 -5.25
C ALA A 324 10.19 -5.22 -4.97
N LEU A 325 9.47 -5.98 -4.14
CA LEU A 325 9.86 -7.35 -3.80
C LEU A 325 9.73 -8.28 -5.02
N LEU A 326 8.65 -8.16 -5.79
CA LEU A 326 8.46 -8.93 -7.02
C LEU A 326 9.56 -8.62 -8.05
N ALA A 327 9.94 -7.35 -8.22
CA ALA A 327 11.07 -6.99 -9.07
C ALA A 327 12.40 -7.58 -8.57
N ALA A 328 12.63 -7.60 -7.24
CA ALA A 328 13.81 -8.22 -6.65
C ALA A 328 13.84 -9.74 -6.82
N CYS A 329 12.69 -10.41 -6.74
CA CYS A 329 12.52 -11.83 -7.08
C CYS A 329 12.84 -12.08 -8.55
N GLY A 330 12.27 -11.26 -9.45
CA GLY A 330 12.51 -11.35 -10.90
C GLY A 330 13.97 -11.12 -11.28
N LYS A 331 14.71 -10.27 -10.57
CA LYS A 331 16.16 -10.08 -10.77
C LYS A 331 17.00 -11.21 -10.13
N GLY A 332 16.38 -12.19 -9.46
CA GLY A 332 17.07 -13.28 -8.77
C GLY A 332 17.80 -12.88 -7.48
N ILE A 333 17.52 -11.68 -6.94
CA ILE A 333 18.25 -11.13 -5.80
C ILE A 333 17.63 -11.60 -4.47
N LEU A 334 16.30 -11.71 -4.42
CA LEU A 334 15.56 -12.15 -3.24
C LEU A 334 15.34 -13.68 -3.27
N ARG A 335 16.11 -14.41 -2.46
CA ARG A 335 16.10 -15.90 -2.36
C ARG A 335 15.27 -16.50 -1.22
N SER A 336 14.78 -15.69 -0.28
CA SER A 336 13.98 -16.20 0.84
C SER A 336 13.03 -15.15 1.36
N MET A 337 11.80 -15.55 1.67
CA MET A 337 10.82 -14.73 2.37
C MET A 337 10.24 -15.48 3.57
N TYR A 338 10.11 -14.77 4.71
CA TYR A 338 9.46 -15.28 5.90
C TYR A 338 7.96 -14.99 5.82
N THR A 339 7.21 -16.01 5.44
CA THR A 339 5.75 -15.98 5.27
C THR A 339 5.23 -17.41 5.31
N ASP A 340 3.98 -17.55 5.70
CA ASP A 340 3.27 -18.81 5.51
C ASP A 340 2.77 -18.90 4.04
N PRO A 341 3.13 -19.95 3.26
CA PRO A 341 2.64 -20.17 1.91
C PRO A 341 1.12 -20.22 1.77
N ASP A 342 0.40 -20.53 2.85
CA ASP A 342 -1.06 -20.69 2.86
C ASP A 342 -1.81 -19.37 3.06
N LEU A 343 -1.09 -18.27 3.37
CA LEU A 343 -1.69 -16.94 3.48
C LEU A 343 -2.13 -16.43 2.11
N ILE A 344 -3.27 -15.74 2.10
CA ILE A 344 -3.86 -15.13 0.91
C ILE A 344 -3.26 -13.73 0.73
N ALA A 345 -2.67 -13.50 -0.43
CA ALA A 345 -2.20 -12.19 -0.84
C ALA A 345 -3.35 -11.43 -1.51
N ASP A 346 -4.03 -10.56 -0.77
CA ASP A 346 -5.05 -9.68 -1.35
C ASP A 346 -4.38 -8.64 -2.27
N TYR A 347 -4.89 -8.50 -3.48
CA TYR A 347 -4.43 -7.53 -4.47
C TYR A 347 -5.63 -6.92 -5.20
N MET A 348 -5.46 -5.68 -5.65
CA MET A 348 -6.51 -4.95 -6.35
C MET A 348 -5.96 -4.30 -7.62
N PRO A 349 -6.50 -4.60 -8.81
CA PRO A 349 -6.16 -3.87 -10.02
C PRO A 349 -6.50 -2.37 -9.90
N VAL A 350 -5.61 -1.51 -10.38
CA VAL A 350 -5.79 -0.06 -10.29
C VAL A 350 -7.01 0.43 -11.07
N ASP A 351 -7.29 -0.14 -12.24
CA ASP A 351 -8.44 0.21 -13.08
C ASP A 351 -9.77 -0.16 -12.43
N ILE A 352 -9.84 -1.31 -11.77
CA ILE A 352 -11.01 -1.71 -10.99
C ILE A 352 -11.20 -0.75 -9.81
N SER A 353 -10.13 -0.44 -9.07
CA SER A 353 -10.20 0.55 -7.98
C SER A 353 -10.75 1.90 -8.45
N ILE A 354 -10.26 2.40 -9.59
CA ILE A 354 -10.69 3.69 -10.14
C ILE A 354 -12.14 3.64 -10.67
N LYS A 355 -12.57 2.54 -11.30
CA LYS A 355 -13.99 2.35 -11.64
C LYS A 355 -14.86 2.41 -10.38
N SER A 356 -14.45 1.75 -9.30
CA SER A 356 -15.15 1.84 -8.02
C SER A 356 -15.19 3.26 -7.44
N PHE A 357 -14.13 4.05 -7.60
CA PHE A 357 -14.11 5.46 -7.17
C PHE A 357 -15.16 6.29 -7.88
N ILE A 358 -15.24 6.15 -9.20
CA ILE A 358 -16.17 6.91 -10.04
C ILE A 358 -17.62 6.48 -9.77
N VAL A 359 -17.88 5.18 -9.65
CA VAL A 359 -19.22 4.64 -9.37
C VAL A 359 -19.69 5.05 -7.97
N ALA A 360 -18.83 4.97 -6.95
CA ALA A 360 -19.18 5.42 -5.60
C ALA A 360 -19.48 6.93 -5.56
N SER A 361 -18.73 7.72 -6.33
CA SER A 361 -18.93 9.17 -6.46
C SER A 361 -20.26 9.50 -7.12
N TRP A 362 -20.60 8.80 -8.20
CA TRP A 362 -21.89 8.93 -8.87
C TRP A 362 -23.03 8.55 -7.94
N LEU A 363 -22.93 7.43 -7.24
CA LEU A 363 -23.98 6.97 -6.32
C LEU A 363 -24.21 7.96 -5.19
N ARG A 364 -23.15 8.43 -4.51
CA ARG A 364 -23.33 9.44 -3.46
C ARG A 364 -23.77 10.78 -4.04
N GLY A 365 -23.15 11.23 -5.13
CA GLY A 365 -23.36 12.57 -5.68
C GLY A 365 -24.71 12.80 -6.37
N THR A 366 -25.45 11.74 -6.65
CA THR A 366 -26.81 11.79 -7.21
C THR A 366 -27.90 11.59 -6.14
N LYS A 367 -27.54 11.41 -4.87
CA LYS A 367 -28.50 11.34 -3.77
C LYS A 367 -28.44 12.65 -3.00
N GLU A 368 -29.61 13.26 -2.77
CA GLU A 368 -29.72 14.45 -1.92
C GLU A 368 -29.10 14.23 -0.54
N LEU A 369 -28.55 15.29 0.04
CA LEU A 369 -27.93 15.24 1.36
C LEU A 369 -28.99 15.28 2.45
N SER A 370 -28.92 14.33 3.38
CA SER A 370 -29.75 14.30 4.58
C SER A 370 -28.89 14.20 5.84
N PRO A 371 -29.24 14.87 6.95
CA PRO A 371 -28.54 14.74 8.23
C PRO A 371 -28.50 13.31 8.77
N ASN A 372 -29.45 12.46 8.37
CA ASN A 372 -29.54 11.06 8.78
C ASN A 372 -28.84 10.10 7.81
N ASP A 373 -28.16 10.62 6.78
CA ASP A 373 -27.48 9.77 5.80
C ASP A 373 -26.39 8.95 6.45
N ASP A 374 -26.37 7.64 6.15
CA ASP A 374 -25.22 6.80 6.42
C ASP A 374 -23.99 7.20 5.60
N LEU A 375 -22.80 6.97 6.17
CA LEU A 375 -21.53 7.20 5.49
C LEU A 375 -21.22 5.99 4.62
N PRO A 376 -21.21 6.10 3.28
CA PRO A 376 -20.84 4.98 2.42
C PRO A 376 -19.35 4.70 2.56
N ILE A 377 -19.02 3.44 2.86
CA ILE A 377 -17.66 2.94 2.98
C ILE A 377 -17.52 1.73 2.08
N TYR A 378 -16.46 1.73 1.26
CA TYR A 378 -16.20 0.67 0.30
C TYR A 378 -14.81 0.10 0.53
N ASN A 379 -14.72 -1.16 0.95
CA ASN A 379 -13.47 -1.91 0.93
C ASN A 379 -13.20 -2.39 -0.50
N CYS A 380 -12.38 -1.62 -1.22
CA CYS A 380 -11.89 -1.96 -2.56
C CYS A 380 -10.77 -3.01 -2.48
N CYS A 381 -11.16 -4.26 -2.22
CA CYS A 381 -10.26 -5.41 -2.14
C CYS A 381 -10.81 -6.61 -2.91
N ALA A 382 -9.95 -7.58 -3.22
CA ALA A 382 -10.38 -8.84 -3.80
C ALA A 382 -11.25 -9.64 -2.83
N GLY A 383 -10.95 -9.59 -1.52
CA GLY A 383 -11.71 -10.33 -0.51
C GLY A 383 -11.76 -11.82 -0.87
N LYS A 384 -12.97 -12.38 -1.00
CA LYS A 384 -13.19 -13.79 -1.42
C LYS A 384 -13.43 -13.95 -2.93
N LEU A 385 -13.37 -12.88 -3.71
CA LEU A 385 -13.77 -12.88 -5.12
C LEU A 385 -12.73 -13.55 -6.02
N ASN A 386 -11.44 -13.26 -5.79
CA ASN A 386 -10.35 -13.81 -6.59
C ASN A 386 -9.07 -13.91 -5.76
N THR A 387 -8.92 -15.00 -5.02
CA THR A 387 -7.84 -15.19 -4.04
C THR A 387 -6.64 -15.92 -4.64
N ILE A 388 -5.43 -15.54 -4.23
CA ILE A 388 -4.19 -16.27 -4.53
C ILE A 388 -3.39 -16.43 -3.24
N THR A 389 -2.88 -17.64 -2.97
CA THR A 389 -1.98 -17.85 -1.83
C THR A 389 -0.56 -17.38 -2.15
N MET A 390 0.24 -17.09 -1.13
CA MET A 390 1.67 -16.76 -1.29
C MET A 390 2.41 -17.89 -2.02
N GLY A 391 2.10 -19.15 -1.70
CA GLY A 391 2.67 -20.31 -2.39
C GLY A 391 2.31 -20.36 -3.88
N GLN A 392 1.03 -20.14 -4.21
CA GLN A 392 0.55 -20.08 -5.59
C GLN A 392 1.19 -18.93 -6.37
N MET A 393 1.35 -17.75 -5.75
CA MET A 393 2.00 -16.59 -6.36
C MET A 393 3.46 -16.89 -6.73
N ILE A 394 4.21 -17.56 -5.85
CA ILE A 394 5.60 -17.97 -6.14
C ILE A 394 5.65 -19.04 -7.23
N ALA A 395 4.77 -20.04 -7.18
CA ALA A 395 4.68 -21.08 -8.21
C ALA A 395 4.37 -20.47 -9.60
N MET A 396 3.45 -19.51 -9.65
CA MET A 396 3.11 -18.78 -10.87
C MET A 396 4.30 -17.96 -11.38
N GLY A 397 5.03 -17.27 -10.50
CA GLY A 397 6.26 -16.58 -10.86
C GLY A 397 7.28 -17.52 -11.54
N ARG A 398 7.47 -18.73 -10.98
CA ARG A 398 8.38 -19.76 -11.56
C ARG A 398 7.95 -20.21 -12.97
N GLN A 399 6.66 -20.13 -13.30
CA GLN A 399 6.15 -20.43 -14.64
C GLN A 399 6.30 -19.24 -15.60
N ILE A 400 6.12 -18.01 -15.11
CA ILE A 400 6.13 -16.79 -15.93
C ILE A 400 7.58 -16.40 -16.32
N TYR A 401 8.50 -16.35 -15.35
CA TYR A 401 9.85 -15.81 -15.58
C TYR A 401 10.66 -16.48 -16.70
N PRO A 402 10.57 -17.80 -16.95
CA PRO A 402 11.22 -18.42 -18.10
C PRO A 402 10.76 -17.86 -19.45
N SER A 403 9.50 -17.42 -19.55
CA SER A 403 8.91 -16.85 -20.77
C SER A 403 9.05 -15.33 -20.86
N VAL A 404 9.13 -14.65 -19.72
CA VAL A 404 9.27 -13.19 -19.63
C VAL A 404 10.42 -12.82 -18.66
N PRO A 405 11.68 -13.18 -18.96
CA PRO A 405 12.81 -12.89 -18.07
C PRO A 405 13.12 -11.40 -18.05
N VAL A 406 13.53 -10.86 -16.90
CA VAL A 406 14.00 -9.46 -16.78
C VAL A 406 15.47 -9.34 -17.21
N ASN A 407 15.91 -8.15 -17.60
CA ASN A 407 17.31 -7.92 -17.98
C ASN A 407 18.23 -8.01 -16.74
N ASP A 408 19.54 -8.14 -16.93
CA ASP A 408 20.58 -8.01 -15.88
C ASP A 408 20.26 -8.77 -14.57
N MET A 409 19.69 -9.96 -14.70
CA MET A 409 19.41 -10.83 -13.55
C MET A 409 20.73 -11.19 -12.86
N LEU A 410 20.75 -11.13 -11.54
CA LEU A 410 21.93 -11.57 -10.80
C LEU A 410 21.97 -13.10 -10.69
N TRP A 411 20.79 -13.72 -10.61
CA TRP A 411 20.61 -15.16 -10.51
C TRP A 411 19.31 -15.58 -11.21
N THR A 412 19.10 -16.88 -11.40
CA THR A 412 17.79 -17.37 -11.83
C THR A 412 16.72 -16.96 -10.82
N PRO A 413 15.56 -16.41 -11.27
CA PRO A 413 14.43 -16.15 -10.39
C PRO A 413 14.07 -17.41 -9.63
N GLY A 414 14.09 -17.28 -8.31
CA GLY A 414 13.94 -18.42 -7.42
C GLY A 414 14.09 -17.96 -5.99
N GLY A 415 13.79 -18.88 -5.08
CA GLY A 415 13.68 -18.58 -3.67
C GLY A 415 12.47 -19.27 -3.09
N ASP A 416 12.52 -19.44 -1.77
CA ASP A 416 11.51 -20.19 -1.04
C ASP A 416 10.85 -19.35 0.04
N LEU A 417 9.60 -19.73 0.31
CA LEU A 417 8.88 -19.30 1.47
C LEU A 417 9.29 -20.17 2.66
N THR A 418 9.33 -19.59 3.85
CA THR A 418 9.55 -20.37 5.07
C THR A 418 8.71 -19.83 6.22
N LYS A 419 8.09 -20.76 6.97
CA LYS A 419 7.39 -20.48 8.23
C LYS A 419 8.36 -20.31 9.41
N SER A 420 9.67 -20.59 9.24
CA SER A 420 10.67 -20.46 10.31
C SER A 420 11.48 -19.18 10.16
N LYS A 421 11.33 -18.28 11.14
CA LYS A 421 12.07 -17.01 11.21
C LYS A 421 13.59 -17.26 11.30
N THR A 422 14.00 -18.29 12.05
CA THR A 422 15.41 -18.68 12.18
C THR A 422 15.97 -19.16 10.85
N LEU A 423 15.26 -20.06 10.17
CA LEU A 423 15.68 -20.56 8.86
C LEU A 423 15.75 -19.43 7.83
N HIS A 424 14.80 -18.49 7.86
CA HIS A 424 14.83 -17.30 7.02
C HIS A 424 16.12 -16.50 7.22
N TYR A 425 16.51 -16.17 8.46
CA TYR A 425 17.74 -15.42 8.70
C TYR A 425 19.01 -16.19 8.30
N ILE A 426 19.05 -17.51 8.53
CA ILE A 426 20.14 -18.37 8.04
C ILE A 426 20.22 -18.26 6.51
N LYS A 427 19.09 -18.40 5.80
CA LYS A 427 19.03 -18.23 4.33
C LYS A 427 19.43 -16.81 3.91
N VAL A 428 19.04 -15.76 4.61
CA VAL A 428 19.45 -14.38 4.30
C VAL A 428 20.96 -14.22 4.43
N ILE A 429 21.58 -14.76 5.48
CA ILE A 429 23.05 -14.70 5.64
C ILE A 429 23.74 -15.47 4.50
N LEU A 430 23.34 -16.73 4.27
CA LEU A 430 24.01 -17.63 3.33
C LEU A 430 23.74 -17.31 1.86
N LEU A 431 22.52 -16.88 1.53
CA LEU A 431 22.07 -16.73 0.14
C LEU A 431 21.95 -15.27 -0.30
N HIS A 432 21.93 -14.29 0.62
CA HIS A 432 21.89 -12.87 0.27
C HIS A 432 23.19 -12.16 0.67
N LEU A 433 23.55 -12.17 1.95
CA LEU A 433 24.62 -11.34 2.51
C LEU A 433 26.02 -11.82 2.13
N LEU A 434 26.35 -13.09 2.39
CA LEU A 434 27.68 -13.62 2.07
C LEU A 434 27.99 -13.57 0.57
N PRO A 435 27.08 -13.97 -0.35
CA PRO A 435 27.30 -13.81 -1.78
C PRO A 435 27.46 -12.35 -2.19
N ALA A 436 26.70 -11.43 -1.57
CA ALA A 436 26.83 -10.01 -1.85
C ALA A 436 28.20 -9.46 -1.44
N ILE A 437 28.71 -9.82 -0.26
CA ILE A 437 30.05 -9.42 0.19
C ILE A 437 31.12 -10.00 -0.73
N PHE A 438 30.99 -11.26 -1.12
CA PHE A 438 31.93 -11.93 -2.02
C PHE A 438 32.02 -11.22 -3.38
N VAL A 439 30.87 -10.98 -4.03
CA VAL A 439 30.81 -10.28 -5.33
C VAL A 439 31.33 -8.85 -5.20
N ASP A 440 30.94 -8.12 -4.16
CA ASP A 440 31.42 -6.75 -3.94
C ASP A 440 32.93 -6.70 -3.67
N THR A 441 33.50 -7.72 -3.04
CA THR A 441 34.96 -7.84 -2.84
C THR A 441 35.66 -8.08 -4.19
N ILE A 442 35.13 -8.94 -5.04
CA ILE A 442 35.67 -9.15 -6.40
C ILE A 442 35.58 -7.87 -7.23
N LEU A 443 34.44 -7.17 -7.19
CA LEU A 443 34.27 -5.90 -7.88
C LEU A 443 35.32 -4.89 -7.41
N TRP A 444 35.49 -4.77 -6.09
CA TRP A 444 36.49 -3.88 -5.51
C TRP A 444 37.92 -4.22 -5.95
N LEU A 445 38.31 -5.51 -5.89
CA LEU A 445 39.62 -5.97 -6.36
C LEU A 445 39.82 -5.73 -7.86
N ALA A 446 38.76 -5.80 -8.66
CA ALA A 446 38.76 -5.49 -10.09
C ALA A 446 38.69 -3.98 -10.40
N GLY A 447 38.86 -3.10 -9.40
CA GLY A 447 38.77 -1.65 -9.56
C GLY A 447 37.36 -1.12 -9.86
N ARG A 448 36.33 -1.96 -9.70
CA ARG A 448 34.92 -1.59 -9.90
C ARG A 448 34.26 -1.22 -8.58
N LYS A 449 33.20 -0.42 -8.66
CA LYS A 449 32.46 0.05 -7.49
C LYS A 449 31.58 -1.07 -6.89
N PRO A 450 31.73 -1.41 -5.60
CA PRO A 450 30.82 -2.31 -4.89
C PRO A 450 29.39 -1.78 -4.85
N MET A 451 28.42 -2.66 -5.06
CA MET A 451 27.00 -2.29 -5.16
C MET A 451 26.04 -3.29 -4.50
N LEU A 452 26.36 -4.58 -4.48
CA LEU A 452 25.40 -5.63 -4.17
C LEU A 452 25.01 -5.66 -2.69
N VAL A 453 25.92 -5.39 -1.76
CA VAL A 453 25.60 -5.27 -0.33
C VAL A 453 24.62 -4.11 -0.08
N LYS A 454 24.78 -3.00 -0.81
CA LYS A 454 23.86 -1.85 -0.73
C LYS A 454 22.48 -2.22 -1.25
N VAL A 455 22.40 -2.97 -2.33
CA VAL A 455 21.13 -3.48 -2.89
C VAL A 455 20.46 -4.44 -1.91
N GLN A 456 21.18 -5.42 -1.36
CA GLN A 456 20.65 -6.36 -0.38
C GLN A 456 20.15 -5.67 0.89
N ARG A 457 20.86 -4.64 1.38
CA ARG A 457 20.41 -3.83 2.52
C ARG A 457 19.06 -3.16 2.25
N ARG A 458 18.85 -2.61 1.05
CA ARG A 458 17.58 -1.98 0.68
C ARG A 458 16.44 -3.00 0.62
N ILE A 459 16.69 -4.16 0.03
CA ILE A 459 15.71 -5.26 -0.04
C ILE A 459 15.35 -5.75 1.37
N TYR A 460 16.34 -5.91 2.25
CA TYR A 460 16.11 -6.32 3.64
C TYR A 460 15.22 -5.31 4.39
N ILE A 461 15.48 -4.01 4.26
CA ILE A 461 14.66 -2.94 4.87
C ILE A 461 13.23 -2.97 4.31
N ALA A 462 13.06 -3.11 2.99
CA ALA A 462 11.75 -3.21 2.36
C ALA A 462 10.97 -4.45 2.84
N ASN A 463 11.63 -5.59 2.96
CA ASN A 463 11.03 -6.83 3.47
C ASN A 463 10.62 -6.70 4.94
N LEU A 464 11.44 -6.07 5.79
CA LEU A 464 11.10 -5.80 7.20
C LEU A 464 9.87 -4.90 7.32
N ALA A 465 9.77 -3.85 6.49
CA ALA A 465 8.61 -2.95 6.50
C ALA A 465 7.30 -3.67 6.13
N LEU A 466 7.39 -4.71 5.29
CA LEU A 466 6.24 -5.52 4.86
C LEU A 466 5.95 -6.72 5.76
N GLN A 467 6.87 -7.07 6.67
CA GLN A 467 6.80 -8.30 7.47
C GLN A 467 5.47 -8.46 8.22
N TYR A 468 4.94 -7.38 8.79
CA TYR A 468 3.65 -7.41 9.48
C TYR A 468 2.50 -7.88 8.57
N TYR A 469 2.51 -7.45 7.31
CA TYR A 469 1.44 -7.75 6.34
C TYR A 469 1.60 -9.11 5.68
N ILE A 470 2.82 -9.54 5.42
CA ILE A 470 3.08 -10.84 4.75
C ILE A 470 3.07 -12.02 5.73
N THR A 471 2.94 -11.79 7.04
CA THR A 471 2.91 -12.88 8.05
C THR A 471 1.57 -13.01 8.76
N LYS A 472 0.56 -12.24 8.35
CA LYS A 472 -0.77 -12.19 8.95
C LYS A 472 -1.84 -12.21 7.86
N GLN A 473 -3.03 -12.65 8.25
CA GLN A 473 -4.22 -12.64 7.41
C GLN A 473 -5.26 -11.72 8.00
N TRP A 474 -6.00 -11.04 7.12
CA TRP A 474 -7.21 -10.31 7.46
C TRP A 474 -8.36 -10.76 6.57
N THR A 475 -9.57 -10.63 7.09
CA THR A 475 -10.80 -10.76 6.32
C THR A 475 -11.35 -9.38 6.05
N PHE A 476 -11.33 -8.94 4.79
CA PHE A 476 -11.98 -7.71 4.38
C PHE A 476 -13.39 -8.02 3.89
N ASP A 477 -14.40 -7.46 4.54
CA ASP A 477 -15.76 -7.50 4.03
C ASP A 477 -15.89 -6.46 2.91
N ASN A 478 -16.26 -6.89 1.71
CA ASN A 478 -16.43 -6.03 0.54
C ASN A 478 -17.86 -6.10 -0.03
N THR A 479 -18.84 -6.36 0.85
CA THR A 479 -20.24 -6.50 0.46
C THR A 479 -20.77 -5.26 -0.28
N ASN A 480 -20.47 -4.03 0.19
CA ASN A 480 -20.90 -2.81 -0.49
C ASN A 480 -20.21 -2.63 -1.85
N LEU A 481 -18.94 -3.04 -2.00
CA LEU A 481 -18.26 -3.01 -3.29
C LEU A 481 -18.95 -3.93 -4.32
N VAL A 482 -19.33 -5.14 -3.89
CA VAL A 482 -20.01 -6.14 -4.72
C VAL A 482 -21.44 -5.71 -5.04
N LEU A 483 -22.13 -5.10 -4.09
CA LEU A 483 -23.47 -4.56 -4.32
C LEU A 483 -23.43 -3.33 -5.24
N MET A 484 -22.40 -2.49 -5.12
CA MET A 484 -22.27 -1.27 -5.92
C MET A 484 -22.24 -1.54 -7.44
N ARG A 485 -21.56 -2.60 -7.90
CA ARG A 485 -21.50 -2.90 -9.35
C ARG A 485 -22.85 -3.34 -9.94
N THR A 486 -23.77 -3.84 -9.13
CA THR A 486 -25.11 -4.24 -9.60
C THR A 486 -26.02 -3.04 -9.82
N LYS A 487 -25.65 -1.89 -9.25
CA LYS A 487 -26.35 -0.61 -9.40
C LYS A 487 -25.93 0.18 -10.63
N ILE A 488 -24.90 -0.26 -11.35
CA ILE A 488 -24.44 0.37 -12.60
C ILE A 488 -25.47 0.08 -13.68
N LYS A 489 -25.98 1.15 -14.32
CA LYS A 489 -26.94 1.06 -15.43
C LYS A 489 -26.33 0.36 -16.63
N ASP A 490 -27.16 -0.33 -17.42
CA ASP A 490 -26.72 -1.12 -18.57
C ASP A 490 -25.88 -0.33 -19.58
N GLU A 491 -26.28 0.91 -19.86
CA GLU A 491 -25.55 1.84 -20.76
C GLU A 491 -24.14 2.20 -20.27
N ASP A 492 -23.94 2.21 -18.94
CA ASP A 492 -22.66 2.55 -18.31
C ASP A 492 -21.74 1.34 -18.11
N ARG A 493 -22.28 0.12 -18.22
CA ARG A 493 -21.54 -1.12 -17.91
C ARG A 493 -20.27 -1.23 -18.71
N LYS A 494 -20.29 -0.88 -20.00
CA LYS A 494 -19.11 -0.95 -20.88
C LYS A 494 -17.89 -0.20 -20.31
N HIS A 495 -18.12 0.96 -19.70
CA HIS A 495 -17.03 1.81 -19.22
C HIS A 495 -16.76 1.62 -17.72
N PHE A 496 -17.77 1.30 -16.92
CA PHE A 496 -17.66 1.38 -15.46
C PHE A 496 -17.91 0.06 -14.74
N TYR A 497 -18.44 -0.96 -15.41
CA TYR A 497 -18.58 -2.27 -14.80
C TYR A 497 -17.20 -2.88 -14.50
N TYR A 498 -17.15 -3.62 -13.40
CA TYR A 498 -15.97 -4.33 -12.94
C TYR A 498 -16.35 -5.64 -12.28
N GLU A 499 -15.49 -6.63 -12.45
CA GLU A 499 -15.57 -7.92 -11.77
C GLU A 499 -14.17 -8.46 -11.52
N MET A 500 -14.03 -9.23 -10.45
CA MET A 500 -12.75 -9.79 -10.03
C MET A 500 -12.71 -11.30 -10.25
N GLU A 501 -13.85 -11.96 -10.11
CA GLU A 501 -14.05 -13.41 -10.06
C GLU A 501 -13.56 -14.13 -11.32
N ASN A 502 -13.76 -13.52 -12.48
CA ASN A 502 -13.46 -14.13 -13.77
C ASN A 502 -12.10 -13.68 -14.35
N ILE A 503 -11.31 -12.92 -13.60
CA ILE A 503 -9.98 -12.51 -14.06
C ILE A 503 -9.06 -13.74 -14.06
N ASP A 504 -8.60 -14.14 -15.25
CA ASP A 504 -7.52 -15.10 -15.42
C ASP A 504 -6.25 -14.58 -14.74
N GLN A 505 -5.96 -15.14 -13.56
CA GLN A 505 -4.83 -14.74 -12.73
C GLN A 505 -3.50 -14.93 -13.48
N TYR A 506 -3.33 -16.02 -14.23
CA TYR A 506 -2.08 -16.29 -14.95
C TYR A 506 -1.83 -15.23 -16.02
N LYS A 507 -2.83 -14.96 -16.87
CA LYS A 507 -2.76 -13.90 -17.90
C LYS A 507 -2.53 -12.53 -17.27
N TYR A 508 -3.20 -12.25 -16.15
CA TYR A 508 -3.05 -11.00 -15.42
C TYR A 508 -1.61 -10.80 -14.91
N PHE A 509 -1.03 -11.80 -14.23
CA PHE A 509 0.33 -11.70 -13.71
C PHE A 509 1.39 -11.72 -14.82
N VAL A 510 1.16 -12.39 -15.97
CA VAL A 510 2.02 -12.27 -17.16
C VAL A 510 2.07 -10.82 -17.63
N ASN A 511 0.92 -10.16 -17.74
CA ASN A 511 0.84 -8.75 -18.12
C ASN A 511 1.46 -7.84 -17.06
N ALA A 512 1.29 -8.15 -15.78
CA ALA A 512 1.92 -7.41 -14.69
C ALA A 512 3.46 -7.48 -14.77
N VAL A 513 4.04 -8.65 -15.07
CA VAL A 513 5.51 -8.80 -15.24
C VAL A 513 6.01 -8.04 -16.48
N LYS A 514 5.30 -8.15 -17.62
CA LYS A 514 5.62 -7.37 -18.83
C LYS A 514 5.56 -5.86 -18.56
N GLY A 515 4.51 -5.42 -17.87
CA GLY A 515 4.34 -4.04 -17.44
C GLY A 515 5.41 -3.57 -16.47
N GLY A 516 5.79 -4.41 -15.50
CA GLY A 516 6.89 -4.13 -14.58
C GLY A 516 8.22 -3.93 -15.31
N LYS A 517 8.53 -4.78 -16.30
CA LYS A 517 9.71 -4.61 -17.16
C LYS A 517 9.70 -3.27 -17.89
N LYS A 518 8.61 -2.97 -18.59
CA LYS A 518 8.49 -1.77 -19.42
C LYS A 518 8.45 -0.48 -18.59
N TYR A 519 7.61 -0.44 -17.56
CA TYR A 519 7.27 0.79 -16.86
C TYR A 519 8.07 1.02 -15.58
N LEU A 520 8.47 -0.03 -14.84
CA LEU A 520 9.28 0.12 -13.62
C LEU A 520 10.77 -0.02 -13.91
N LEU A 521 11.16 -1.07 -14.63
CA LEU A 521 12.56 -1.36 -14.96
C LEU A 521 13.06 -0.59 -16.19
N LYS A 522 12.15 0.05 -16.95
CA LYS A 522 12.44 0.80 -18.18
C LYS A 522 13.18 -0.04 -19.24
N GLU A 523 12.89 -1.34 -19.27
CA GLU A 523 13.43 -2.28 -20.25
C GLU A 523 12.69 -2.13 -21.58
N LYS A 524 13.42 -2.26 -22.70
CA LYS A 524 12.84 -2.19 -24.05
C LYS A 524 12.40 -3.58 -24.49
N ASP A 525 11.31 -3.64 -25.26
CA ASP A 525 10.82 -4.91 -25.81
C ASP A 525 11.85 -5.57 -26.76
N GLU A 526 12.68 -4.76 -27.42
CA GLU A 526 13.81 -5.20 -28.26
C GLU A 526 14.88 -5.99 -27.49
N ASP A 527 15.00 -5.80 -26.18
CA ASP A 527 15.99 -6.50 -25.35
C ASP A 527 15.58 -7.95 -25.03
N MET A 528 14.35 -8.36 -25.36
CA MET A 528 13.81 -9.68 -24.98
C MET A 528 14.68 -10.88 -25.43
N PRO A 529 15.23 -10.93 -26.66
CA PRO A 529 16.13 -12.01 -27.07
C PRO A 529 17.41 -12.06 -26.22
N LYS A 530 17.97 -10.90 -25.88
CA LYS A 530 19.16 -10.78 -25.01
C LYS A 530 18.84 -11.24 -23.59
N ALA A 531 17.69 -10.84 -23.04
CA ALA A 531 17.20 -11.27 -21.73
C ALA A 531 17.04 -12.78 -21.66
N MET A 532 16.46 -13.39 -22.71
CA MET A 532 16.28 -14.84 -22.82
C MET A 532 17.62 -15.59 -22.89
N ALA A 533 18.57 -15.11 -23.70
CA ALA A 533 19.90 -15.71 -23.78
C ALA A 533 20.67 -15.59 -22.45
N HIS A 534 20.48 -14.49 -21.72
CA HIS A 534 21.05 -14.30 -20.40
C HIS A 534 20.39 -15.23 -19.37
N TYR A 535 19.06 -15.37 -19.38
CA TYR A 535 18.32 -16.32 -18.55
C TYR A 535 18.85 -17.75 -18.70
N LYS A 536 18.97 -18.25 -19.95
CA LYS A 536 19.47 -19.60 -20.24
C LYS A 536 20.87 -19.82 -19.70
N ARG A 537 21.76 -18.83 -19.83
CA ARG A 537 23.11 -18.87 -19.23
C ARG A 537 23.06 -18.96 -17.72
N MET A 538 22.20 -18.16 -17.08
CA MET A 538 22.04 -18.21 -15.62
C MET A 538 21.47 -19.54 -15.13
N VAL A 539 20.59 -20.19 -15.89
CA VAL A 539 20.12 -21.55 -15.59
C VAL A 539 21.27 -22.55 -15.61
N VAL A 540 22.13 -22.50 -16.64
CA VAL A 540 23.31 -23.37 -16.71
C VAL A 540 24.26 -23.10 -15.53
N VAL A 541 24.50 -21.83 -15.20
CA VAL A 541 25.33 -21.45 -14.04
C VAL A 541 24.74 -21.99 -12.74
N ASP A 542 23.43 -21.86 -12.52
CA ASP A 542 22.74 -22.38 -11.34
C ASP A 542 22.89 -23.90 -11.21
N ILE A 543 22.71 -24.64 -12.31
CA ILE A 543 22.90 -26.09 -12.35
C ILE A 543 24.35 -26.47 -12.01
N ILE A 544 25.33 -25.81 -12.63
CA ILE A 544 26.75 -26.08 -12.37
C ILE A 544 27.09 -25.82 -10.90
N VAL A 545 26.65 -24.69 -10.35
CA VAL A 545 26.90 -24.35 -8.95
C VAL A 545 26.25 -25.35 -8.00
N GLN A 546 25.03 -25.81 -8.30
CA GLN A 546 24.40 -26.86 -7.51
C GLN A 546 25.15 -28.19 -7.58
N ILE A 547 25.56 -28.62 -8.78
CA ILE A 547 26.36 -29.84 -8.95
C ILE A 547 27.67 -29.74 -8.15
N VAL A 548 28.43 -28.65 -8.33
CA VAL A 548 29.69 -28.44 -7.61
C VAL A 548 29.47 -28.44 -6.10
N PHE A 549 28.43 -27.76 -5.62
CA PHE A 549 28.12 -27.71 -4.19
C PHE A 549 27.76 -29.09 -3.62
N TYR A 550 26.86 -29.83 -4.26
CA TYR A 550 26.45 -31.15 -3.79
C TYR A 550 27.57 -32.19 -3.95
N SER A 551 28.39 -32.11 -5.00
CA SER A 551 29.59 -32.94 -5.15
C SER A 551 30.62 -32.63 -4.06
N ALA A 552 30.85 -31.36 -3.71
CA ALA A 552 31.76 -30.99 -2.63
C ALA A 552 31.23 -31.45 -1.26
N LEU A 553 29.92 -31.34 -1.03
CA LEU A 553 29.28 -31.81 0.20
C LEU A 553 29.32 -33.33 0.32
N LEU A 554 29.07 -34.06 -0.78
CA LEU A 554 29.21 -35.51 -0.84
C LEU A 554 30.66 -35.94 -0.59
N TRP A 555 31.62 -35.28 -1.26
CA TRP A 555 33.04 -35.53 -1.03
C TRP A 555 33.41 -35.32 0.43
N TRP A 556 33.01 -34.20 1.04
CA TRP A 556 33.27 -33.91 2.45
C TRP A 556 32.64 -34.96 3.37
N PHE A 557 31.39 -35.36 3.12
CA PHE A 557 30.69 -36.39 3.88
C PHE A 557 31.41 -37.74 3.81
N LEU A 558 31.84 -38.17 2.62
CA LEU A 558 32.61 -39.42 2.42
C LEU A 558 34.00 -39.38 3.09
N HIS A 559 34.53 -38.19 3.40
CA HIS A 559 35.80 -38.00 4.09
C HIS A 559 35.65 -37.74 5.60
N LEU A 560 34.45 -37.88 6.16
CA LEU A 560 34.29 -37.90 7.61
C LEU A 560 34.83 -39.22 8.16
N ASN A 561 35.72 -39.15 9.17
CA ASN A 561 36.37 -40.32 9.76
C ASN A 561 35.39 -41.42 10.18
N CYS A 562 34.21 -41.05 10.72
CA CYS A 562 33.18 -42.02 11.10
C CYS A 562 32.62 -42.79 9.89
N ILE A 563 32.51 -42.15 8.73
CA ILE A 563 32.00 -42.76 7.51
C ILE A 563 33.07 -43.61 6.84
N GLN A 564 34.32 -43.14 6.80
CA GLN A 564 35.43 -43.95 6.30
C GLN A 564 35.61 -45.23 7.13
N ASN A 565 35.50 -45.14 8.46
CA ASN A 565 35.55 -46.30 9.34
C ASN A 565 34.38 -47.27 9.08
N LEU A 566 33.16 -46.76 8.92
CA LEU A 566 31.99 -47.59 8.60
C LEU A 566 32.14 -48.29 7.24
N ILE A 567 32.61 -47.57 6.22
CA ILE A 567 32.88 -48.15 4.90
C ILE A 567 33.95 -49.24 5.03
N SER A 568 35.02 -48.99 5.77
CA SER A 568 36.07 -50.00 5.99
C SER A 568 35.57 -51.25 6.72
N GLN A 569 34.66 -51.11 7.70
CA GLN A 569 34.06 -52.24 8.40
C GLN A 569 33.19 -53.09 7.47
N ILE A 570 32.36 -52.46 6.63
CA ILE A 570 31.52 -53.16 5.65
C ILE A 570 32.38 -53.92 4.64
N TYR A 571 33.49 -53.33 4.18
CA TYR A 571 34.43 -53.99 3.26
C TYR A 571 35.29 -55.09 3.90
N HIS A 572 35.39 -55.13 5.23
CA HIS A 572 36.11 -56.18 5.95
C HIS A 572 35.21 -57.35 6.40
N GLU A 573 33.89 -57.21 6.34
CA GLU A 573 32.91 -58.26 6.65
C GLU A 573 32.31 -58.96 5.40
N SER A 574 32.65 -58.50 4.19
CA SER A 574 32.36 -59.15 2.89
C SER A 574 33.56 -59.90 2.35
#